data_AF-A0A7X6SF93-F1
#
_entry.id   AF-A0A7X6SF93-F1
#
_cell.length_a   1.000
_cell.length_b   1.000
_cell.length_c   1.000
_cell.angle_alpha   90.00
_cell.angle_beta   90.00
_cell.angle_gamma   90.00
#
_symmetry.space_group_name_H-M   'P 1'
#
loop_
_entity.id
_entity.type
_entity.pdbx_description
1 polymer ?
#
loop_
_entity_poly.entity_id
_entity_poly.type
_entity_poly.pdbx_seq_one_letter_code
_entity_poly.pdbx_strand_id
1 'polypeptide(L)'
;MDVDLFRRLRLRGQARADDGGVDDLLTALRLVTGRPFDQLRPGGWSWLADIGINHHMTFAIVDVAHLLATHFLQQGEVDRAQAVTETALLAAPYDEIPKLDMAAILEAQGHDEESRKLIDQGICNSAEDDGLPAEVGQRTEQILADQRWNRQRQRAS
;
A
#
# COMPACT_ATOMS: atom_id res chain seq x y z
N MET A 1 -2.18 19.09 -1.99
CA MET A 1 -2.66 18.31 -3.15
C MET A 1 -4.06 18.76 -3.53
N ASP A 2 -4.35 18.86 -4.84
CA ASP A 2 -5.72 19.07 -5.36
C ASP A 2 -6.44 17.71 -5.49
N VAL A 3 -7.37 17.44 -4.57
CA VAL A 3 -8.06 16.14 -4.45
C VAL A 3 -9.03 15.90 -5.61
N ASP A 4 -9.70 16.95 -6.09
CA ASP A 4 -10.71 16.80 -7.15
C ASP A 4 -10.05 16.65 -8.52
N LEU A 5 -8.91 17.31 -8.74
CA LEU A 5 -8.08 17.05 -9.90
C LEU A 5 -7.53 15.62 -9.89
N PHE A 6 -6.99 15.16 -8.75
CA PHE A 6 -6.51 13.79 -8.60
C PHE A 6 -7.60 12.76 -8.94
N ARG A 7 -8.80 12.92 -8.35
CA ARG A 7 -9.93 11.99 -8.59
C ARG A 7 -10.33 11.93 -10.07
N ARG A 8 -10.40 13.08 -10.75
CA ARG A 8 -10.76 13.13 -12.18
C ARG A 8 -9.70 12.45 -13.05
N LEU A 9 -8.42 12.71 -12.79
CA LEU A 9 -7.32 12.08 -13.51
C LEU A 9 -7.31 10.56 -13.28
N ARG A 10 -7.47 10.10 -12.03
CA ARG A 10 -7.58 8.67 -11.72
C ARG A 10 -8.72 8.00 -12.47
N LEU A 11 -9.93 8.55 -12.41
CA LEU A 11 -11.10 7.98 -13.09
C LEU A 11 -10.91 7.93 -14.62
N ARG A 12 -10.34 8.98 -15.20
CA ARG A 12 -10.06 9.02 -16.64
C ARG A 12 -8.97 8.03 -17.04
N GLY A 13 -7.93 7.91 -16.23
CA GLY A 13 -6.83 6.97 -16.41
C GLY A 13 -7.28 5.52 -16.34
N GLN A 14 -8.03 5.15 -15.29
CA GLN A 14 -8.54 3.78 -15.08
C GLN A 14 -9.58 3.35 -16.13
N ALA A 15 -10.32 4.30 -16.70
CA ALA A 15 -11.28 4.01 -17.76
C ALA A 15 -10.61 3.73 -19.12
N ARG A 16 -9.30 3.96 -19.25
CA ARG A 16 -8.53 3.80 -20.48
C ARG A 16 -7.44 2.73 -20.28
N ALA A 17 -7.29 1.87 -21.28
CA ALA A 17 -6.23 0.84 -21.28
C ALA A 17 -5.07 1.20 -22.23
N ASP A 18 -5.03 2.44 -22.70
CA ASP A 18 -3.99 2.96 -23.60
C ASP A 18 -2.96 3.82 -22.83
N ASP A 19 -1.89 4.23 -23.53
CA ASP A 19 -0.81 5.06 -22.96
C ASP A 19 -1.34 6.38 -22.36
N GLY A 20 -2.43 6.92 -22.93
CA GLY A 20 -3.09 8.10 -22.40
C GLY A 20 -3.70 7.89 -21.02
N GLY A 21 -4.08 6.65 -20.69
CA GLY A 21 -4.51 6.27 -19.35
C GLY A 21 -3.35 6.31 -18.34
N VAL A 22 -2.17 5.82 -18.72
CA VAL A 22 -0.96 5.83 -17.89
C VAL A 22 -0.50 7.27 -17.61
N ASP A 23 -0.54 8.15 -18.61
CA ASP A 23 -0.18 9.57 -18.46
C ASP A 23 -1.10 10.30 -17.47
N ASP A 24 -2.40 10.00 -17.49
CA ASP A 24 -3.36 10.55 -16.55
C ASP A 24 -3.06 10.09 -15.11
N LEU A 25 -2.74 8.81 -14.92
CA LEU A 25 -2.37 8.25 -13.62
C LEU A 25 -1.06 8.84 -13.09
N LEU A 26 -0.04 9.01 -13.95
CA LEU A 26 1.20 9.68 -13.58
C LEU A 26 0.97 11.14 -13.19
N THR A 27 0.12 11.84 -13.95
CA THR A 27 -0.23 13.23 -13.64
C THR A 27 -0.95 13.32 -12.31
N ALA A 28 -1.84 12.36 -12.00
CA ALA A 28 -2.48 12.28 -10.68
C ALA A 28 -1.44 12.11 -9.58
N LEU A 29 -0.51 11.16 -9.73
CA LEU A 29 0.50 10.86 -8.71
C LEU A 29 1.45 12.03 -8.46
N ARG A 30 1.79 12.83 -9.47
CA ARG A 30 2.60 14.05 -9.32
C ARG A 30 1.96 15.13 -8.42
N LEU A 31 0.65 15.06 -8.16
CA LEU A 31 -0.02 15.96 -7.23
C LEU A 31 0.24 15.61 -5.75
N VAL A 32 0.78 14.42 -5.49
CA VAL A 32 1.12 13.90 -4.17
C VAL A 32 2.51 14.41 -3.78
N THR A 33 2.58 15.22 -2.73
CA THR A 33 3.83 15.85 -2.27
C THR A 33 4.15 15.54 -0.80
N GLY A 34 3.45 14.57 -0.20
CA GLY A 34 3.46 14.27 1.23
C GLY A 34 2.22 13.46 1.63
N ARG A 35 2.00 13.21 2.92
CA ARG A 35 0.79 12.50 3.34
C ARG A 35 -0.44 13.37 3.07
N PRO A 36 -1.56 12.76 2.63
CA PRO A 36 -2.80 13.50 2.46
C PRO A 36 -3.17 14.24 3.75
N PHE A 37 -3.57 15.50 3.61
CA PHE A 37 -4.09 16.34 4.72
C PHE A 37 -3.11 16.74 5.82
N ASP A 38 -1.81 16.44 5.70
CA ASP A 38 -0.76 16.92 6.63
C ASP A 38 -0.65 18.45 6.71
N GLN A 39 -1.20 19.17 5.73
CA GLN A 39 -1.21 20.64 5.67
C GLN A 39 -2.54 21.27 6.14
N LEU A 40 -3.43 20.50 6.78
CA LEU A 40 -4.62 21.08 7.41
C LEU A 40 -4.18 22.07 8.50
N ARG A 41 -4.61 23.33 8.37
CA ARG A 41 -4.28 24.38 9.34
C ARG A 41 -4.79 23.98 10.73
N PRO A 42 -4.05 24.28 11.82
CA PRO A 42 -4.60 24.20 13.16
C PRO A 42 -5.89 25.03 13.24
N GLY A 43 -7.02 24.37 13.52
CA GLY A 43 -8.35 25.01 13.61
C GLY A 43 -9.20 25.00 12.34
N GLY A 44 -8.72 24.45 11.21
CA GLY A 44 -9.51 24.28 9.99
C GLY A 44 -9.83 22.81 9.72
N TRP A 45 -11.09 22.41 9.91
CA TRP A 45 -11.64 21.14 9.40
C TRP A 45 -11.03 19.85 9.96
N SER A 46 -10.50 19.86 11.19
CA SER A 46 -10.00 18.65 11.89
C SER A 46 -11.04 17.52 11.94
N TRP A 47 -12.33 17.84 12.03
CA TRP A 47 -13.42 16.85 12.02
C TRP A 47 -13.66 16.20 10.65
N LEU A 48 -13.22 16.84 9.56
CA LEU A 48 -13.30 16.35 8.18
C LEU A 48 -12.22 15.29 7.89
N ALA A 49 -11.09 15.38 8.61
CA ALA A 49 -10.04 14.37 8.63
C ALA A 49 -10.49 13.06 9.33
N ASP A 50 -11.39 13.16 10.32
CA ASP A 50 -11.94 12.03 11.08
C ASP A 50 -13.05 11.25 10.35
N ILE A 51 -13.68 11.83 9.32
CA ILE A 51 -14.81 11.21 8.57
C ILE A 51 -14.36 10.60 7.24
N GLY A 52 -13.51 9.57 7.28
CA GLY A 52 -13.28 8.61 6.19
C GLY A 52 -12.57 9.12 4.92
N ILE A 53 -12.59 10.42 4.63
CA ILE A 53 -12.00 11.02 3.40
C ILE A 53 -10.48 10.86 3.37
N ASN A 54 -9.81 10.88 4.53
CA ASN A 54 -8.36 10.66 4.63
C ASN A 54 -7.98 9.23 4.20
N HIS A 55 -8.61 8.21 4.79
CA HIS A 55 -8.37 6.80 4.41
C HIS A 55 -8.67 6.56 2.93
N HIS A 56 -9.80 7.08 2.43
CA HIS A 56 -10.13 6.95 1.00
C HIS A 56 -9.08 7.57 0.08
N MET A 57 -8.38 8.62 0.51
CA MET A 57 -7.35 9.25 -0.32
C MET A 57 -6.03 8.50 -0.28
N THR A 58 -5.61 7.99 0.88
CA THR A 58 -4.43 7.13 1.00
C THR A 58 -4.57 5.89 0.14
N PHE A 59 -5.68 5.15 0.28
CA PHE A 59 -5.96 3.99 -0.58
C PHE A 59 -5.98 4.37 -2.06
N ALA A 60 -6.58 5.51 -2.41
CA ALA A 60 -6.61 5.97 -3.79
C ALA A 60 -5.23 6.24 -4.39
N ILE A 61 -4.29 6.75 -3.61
CA ILE A 61 -2.90 6.99 -4.03
C ILE A 61 -2.17 5.66 -4.18
N VAL A 62 -2.30 4.78 -3.19
CA VAL A 62 -1.68 3.44 -3.19
C VAL A 62 -2.15 2.63 -4.41
N ASP A 63 -3.46 2.61 -4.69
CA ASP A 63 -4.02 1.90 -5.86
C ASP A 63 -3.43 2.41 -7.18
N VAL A 64 -3.32 3.74 -7.34
CA VAL A 64 -2.77 4.35 -8.55
C VAL A 64 -1.29 4.02 -8.73
N ALA A 65 -0.51 4.12 -7.64
CA ALA A 65 0.90 3.79 -7.68
C ALA A 65 1.13 2.31 -7.98
N HIS A 66 0.35 1.41 -7.39
CA HIS A 66 0.44 -0.03 -7.62
C HIS A 66 0.18 -0.40 -9.09
N LEU A 67 -0.86 0.19 -9.69
CA LEU A 67 -1.15 0.01 -11.13
C LEU A 67 0.03 0.45 -12.01
N LEU A 68 0.62 1.62 -11.71
CA LEU A 68 1.76 2.15 -12.43
C LEU A 68 3.04 1.31 -12.21
N ALA A 69 3.30 0.87 -10.97
CA ALA A 69 4.44 0.04 -10.63
C ALA A 69 4.38 -1.29 -11.39
N THR A 70 3.22 -1.95 -11.37
CA THR A 70 2.98 -3.18 -12.15
C THR A 70 3.19 -2.96 -13.64
N HIS A 71 2.64 -1.86 -14.19
CA HIS A 71 2.81 -1.51 -15.59
C HIS A 71 4.30 -1.32 -15.96
N PHE A 72 5.05 -0.53 -15.19
CA PHE A 72 6.46 -0.27 -15.48
C PHE A 72 7.35 -1.50 -15.30
N LEU A 73 7.09 -2.33 -14.29
CA LEU A 73 7.80 -3.61 -14.13
C LEU A 73 7.57 -4.53 -15.34
N GLN A 74 6.34 -4.60 -15.87
CA GLN A 74 6.05 -5.38 -17.08
C GLN A 74 6.79 -4.86 -18.32
N GLN A 75 7.08 -3.56 -18.39
CA GLN A 75 7.86 -2.95 -19.46
C GLN A 75 9.38 -2.96 -19.20
N GLY A 76 9.83 -3.45 -18.04
CA GLY A 76 11.24 -3.40 -17.62
C GLY A 76 11.73 -2.00 -17.22
N GLU A 77 10.83 -1.04 -17.02
CA GLU A 77 11.12 0.35 -16.65
C GLU A 77 11.27 0.48 -15.12
N VAL A 78 12.24 -0.23 -14.55
CA VAL A 78 12.40 -0.39 -13.10
C VAL A 78 12.55 0.95 -12.37
N ASP A 79 13.28 1.91 -12.93
CA ASP A 79 13.44 3.24 -12.32
C ASP A 79 12.11 4.00 -12.17
N ARG A 80 11.20 3.82 -13.15
CA ARG A 80 9.87 4.45 -13.10
C ARG A 80 8.95 3.74 -12.12
N ALA A 81 9.06 2.42 -12.02
CA ALA A 81 8.35 1.65 -10.99
C ALA A 81 8.78 2.13 -9.59
N GLN A 82 10.09 2.30 -9.35
CA GLN A 82 10.60 2.81 -8.10
C GLN A 82 10.05 4.20 -7.75
N ALA A 83 10.09 5.14 -8.70
CA ALA A 83 9.63 6.51 -8.45
C ALA A 83 8.14 6.59 -8.04
N VAL A 84 7.27 5.78 -8.66
CA VAL A 84 5.84 5.78 -8.30
C VAL A 84 5.59 5.10 -6.95
N THR A 85 6.32 4.02 -6.65
CA THR A 85 6.25 3.32 -5.36
C THR A 85 6.75 4.19 -4.21
N GLU A 86 7.85 4.92 -4.39
CA GLU A 86 8.35 5.89 -3.40
C GLU A 86 7.32 6.99 -3.11
N THR A 87 6.57 7.43 -4.12
CA THR A 87 5.49 8.41 -3.94
C THR A 87 4.35 7.84 -3.09
N ALA A 88 4.00 6.56 -3.26
CA ALA A 88 3.04 5.89 -2.40
C ALA A 88 3.56 5.70 -0.97
N LEU A 89 4.83 5.31 -0.79
CA LEU A 89 5.45 5.22 0.53
C LEU A 89 5.51 6.57 1.25
N LEU A 90 5.70 7.68 0.52
CA LEU A 90 5.62 9.03 1.08
C LEU A 90 4.20 9.33 1.60
N ALA A 91 3.17 8.93 0.85
CA ALA A 91 1.78 9.16 1.20
C ALA A 91 1.27 8.21 2.31
N ALA A 92 1.75 6.97 2.31
CA ALA A 92 1.28 5.86 3.12
C ALA A 92 2.44 5.00 3.65
N PRO A 93 3.30 5.51 4.55
CA PRO A 93 4.54 4.81 4.95
C PRO A 93 4.33 3.44 5.62
N TYR A 94 3.15 3.22 6.18
CA TYR A 94 2.82 1.99 6.91
C TYR A 94 2.03 0.99 6.07
N ASP A 95 1.53 1.39 4.91
CA ASP A 95 0.75 0.52 4.03
C ASP A 95 1.62 -0.62 3.48
N GLU A 96 1.05 -1.80 3.35
CA GLU A 96 1.75 -3.01 2.94
C GLU A 96 1.95 -3.06 1.42
N ILE A 97 1.00 -2.54 0.65
CA ILE A 97 1.05 -2.62 -0.83
C ILE A 97 2.31 -1.94 -1.38
N PRO A 98 2.65 -0.68 -1.01
CA PRO A 98 3.86 -0.04 -1.52
C PRO A 98 5.16 -0.72 -1.06
N LYS A 99 5.15 -1.37 0.12
CA LYS A 99 6.30 -2.15 0.60
C LYS A 99 6.50 -3.41 -0.24
N LEU A 100 5.42 -4.11 -0.59
CA LEU A 100 5.45 -5.27 -1.47
C LEU A 100 5.87 -4.89 -2.90
N ASP A 101 5.38 -3.76 -3.42
CA ASP A 101 5.81 -3.23 -4.72
C ASP A 101 7.32 -2.92 -4.71
N MET A 102 7.84 -2.34 -3.62
CA MET A 102 9.27 -2.09 -3.47
C MET A 102 10.08 -3.39 -3.41
N ALA A 103 9.56 -4.44 -2.75
CA ALA A 103 10.19 -5.76 -2.75
C ALA A 103 10.28 -6.34 -4.17
N ALA A 104 9.20 -6.26 -4.95
CA ALA A 104 9.20 -6.70 -6.35
C ALA A 104 10.17 -5.91 -7.23
N ILE A 105 10.35 -4.61 -6.97
CA ILE A 105 11.35 -3.76 -7.63
C ILE A 105 12.76 -4.22 -7.28
N LEU A 106 13.05 -4.50 -6.01
CA LEU A 106 14.35 -5.01 -5.57
C LEU A 106 14.67 -6.36 -6.23
N GLU A 107 13.70 -7.26 -6.37
CA GLU A 107 13.88 -8.51 -7.12
C GLU A 107 14.19 -8.25 -8.60
N ALA A 108 13.47 -7.31 -9.24
CA ALA A 108 13.74 -6.94 -10.63
C ALA A 108 15.14 -6.31 -10.81
N GLN A 109 15.71 -5.69 -9.77
CA GLN A 109 17.08 -5.16 -9.74
C GLN A 109 18.13 -6.24 -9.43
N GLY A 110 17.72 -7.45 -9.03
CA GLY A 110 18.62 -8.54 -8.61
C GLY A 110 19.04 -8.46 -7.15
N HIS A 111 18.37 -7.66 -6.33
CA HIS A 111 18.63 -7.48 -4.90
C HIS A 111 17.75 -8.44 -4.04
N ASP A 112 17.79 -9.74 -4.35
CA ASP A 112 16.90 -10.75 -3.74
C ASP A 112 16.98 -10.82 -2.20
N GLU A 113 18.17 -10.61 -1.63
CA GLU A 113 18.34 -10.62 -0.17
C GLU A 113 17.67 -9.41 0.50
N GLU A 114 17.74 -8.23 -0.14
CA GLU A 114 17.10 -7.02 0.36
C GLU A 114 15.58 -7.09 0.23
N SER A 115 15.07 -7.63 -0.89
CA SER A 115 13.63 -7.93 -1.05
C SER A 115 13.11 -8.80 0.09
N ARG A 116 13.78 -9.92 0.38
CA ARG A 116 13.37 -10.84 1.45
C ARG A 116 13.37 -10.17 2.82
N LYS A 117 14.40 -9.37 3.13
CA LYS A 117 14.46 -8.62 4.39
C LYS A 117 13.30 -7.63 4.51
N LEU A 118 12.95 -6.94 3.42
CA LEU A 118 11.84 -5.99 3.40
C LEU A 118 10.49 -6.68 3.64
N ILE A 119 10.25 -7.83 3.01
CA ILE A 119 9.03 -8.63 3.21
C ILE A 119 8.94 -9.12 4.67
N ASP A 120 10.03 -9.65 5.21
CA ASP A 120 10.07 -10.17 6.57
C ASP A 120 9.82 -9.06 7.62
N GLN A 121 10.47 -7.90 7.46
CA GLN A 121 10.27 -6.75 8.34
C GLN A 121 8.87 -6.11 8.18
N GLY A 122 8.31 -6.14 6.97
CA GLY A 122 6.99 -5.58 6.68
C GLY A 122 5.86 -6.42 7.25
N ILE A 123 5.91 -7.75 7.09
CA ILE A 123 4.85 -8.67 7.51
C ILE A 123 4.93 -9.00 9.00
N CYS A 124 6.14 -9.25 9.53
CA CYS A 124 6.30 -9.67 10.93
C CYS A 124 6.05 -8.53 11.94
N ASN A 125 6.31 -7.27 11.58
CA ASN A 125 6.06 -6.14 12.46
C ASN A 125 4.63 -5.57 12.35
N SER A 126 3.90 -5.80 11.24
CA SER A 126 2.47 -5.43 11.14
C SER A 126 1.62 -6.19 12.15
N ALA A 127 1.86 -7.50 12.33
CA ALA A 127 1.10 -8.34 13.27
C ALA A 127 1.21 -7.89 14.74
N GLU A 128 2.25 -7.13 15.09
CA GLU A 128 2.43 -6.55 16.43
C GLU A 128 1.83 -5.13 16.55
N ASP A 129 1.63 -4.42 15.43
CA ASP A 129 1.19 -3.01 15.37
C ASP A 129 -0.29 -2.83 15.00
N ASP A 130 -1.04 -3.92 14.78
CA ASP A 130 -2.47 -3.91 14.45
C ASP A 130 -3.39 -3.26 15.52
N GLY A 131 -2.83 -2.74 16.62
CA GLY A 131 -3.57 -2.09 17.70
C GLY A 131 -4.57 -3.02 18.41
N LEU A 132 -4.57 -4.30 18.05
CA LEU A 132 -5.30 -5.34 18.74
C LEU A 132 -4.66 -5.47 20.13
N PRO A 133 -5.46 -5.42 21.22
CA PRO A 133 -4.93 -5.72 22.54
C PRO A 133 -4.13 -7.02 22.49
N ALA A 134 -2.96 -7.09 23.11
CA ALA A 134 -2.09 -8.27 23.09
C ALA A 134 -2.84 -9.58 23.46
N GLU A 135 -3.94 -9.46 24.20
CA GLU A 135 -4.88 -10.53 24.55
C GLU A 135 -5.60 -11.14 23.32
N VAL A 136 -5.88 -10.36 22.27
CA VAL A 136 -6.50 -10.82 21.02
C VAL A 136 -5.48 -11.58 20.16
N GLY A 137 -4.23 -11.12 20.11
CA GLY A 137 -3.12 -11.86 19.48
C GLY A 137 -2.94 -13.24 20.13
N GLN A 138 -2.82 -13.28 21.46
CA GLN A 138 -2.70 -14.53 22.22
C GLN A 138 -3.91 -15.46 22.05
N ARG A 139 -5.13 -14.92 22.03
CA ARG A 139 -6.34 -15.74 21.85
C ARG A 139 -6.43 -16.32 20.44
N THR A 140 -6.00 -15.56 19.43
CA THR A 140 -5.97 -16.02 18.03
C THR A 140 -4.91 -17.10 17.84
N GLU A 141 -3.73 -16.94 18.45
CA GLU A 141 -2.68 -17.96 18.49
C GLU A 141 -3.15 -19.25 19.19
N GLN A 142 -3.86 -19.14 20.32
CA GLN A 142 -4.43 -20.29 21.02
C GLN A 142 -5.49 -21.03 20.18
N ILE A 143 -6.39 -20.31 19.50
CA ILE A 143 -7.40 -20.91 18.64
C ILE A 143 -6.76 -21.62 17.43
N LEU A 144 -5.71 -21.03 16.83
CA LEU A 144 -4.96 -21.65 15.74
C LEU A 144 -4.19 -22.90 16.19
N ALA A 145 -3.63 -22.89 17.41
CA ALA A 145 -2.99 -24.04 18.02
C ALA A 145 -3.98 -25.19 18.29
N ASP A 146 -5.17 -24.89 18.83
CA ASP A 146 -6.23 -25.86 19.10
C ASP A 146 -6.79 -26.49 17.81
N GLN A 147 -6.94 -25.69 16.75
CA GLN A 147 -7.36 -26.18 15.44
C GLN A 147 -6.31 -27.05 14.75
N ARG A 148 -5.01 -26.80 15.00
CA ARG A 148 -3.90 -27.63 14.50
C ARG A 148 -3.88 -28.99 15.22
N TRP A 149 -4.15 -29.02 16.52
CA TRP A 149 -4.24 -30.25 17.32
C TRP A 149 -5.45 -31.12 16.91
N ASN A 150 -6.62 -30.51 16.69
CA ASN A 150 -7.82 -31.23 16.25
C ASN A 150 -7.67 -31.82 14.83
N ARG A 151 -6.98 -31.14 13.91
CA ARG A 151 -6.69 -31.67 12.57
C ARG A 151 -5.68 -32.82 12.57
N GLN A 152 -4.71 -32.84 13.50
CA GLN A 152 -3.78 -33.95 13.65
C GLN A 152 -4.48 -35.22 14.20
N ARG A 153 -5.44 -35.08 15.12
CA ARG A 153 -6.21 -36.21 15.65
C ARG A 153 -7.15 -36.84 14.62
N GLN A 154 -7.72 -36.07 13.71
CA GLN A 154 -8.59 -36.57 12.64
C GLN A 154 -7.83 -37.27 11.50
N ARG A 155 -6.52 -37.05 11.36
CA ARG A 155 -5.65 -37.74 10.38
C ARG A 155 -5.04 -39.03 10.90
N ALA A 156 -5.18 -39.31 12.20
CA ALA A 156 -4.64 -40.50 12.87
C ALA A 156 -5.73 -41.54 13.19
N SER A 157 -6.93 -41.40 12.61
CA SER A 157 -8.05 -42.34 12.71
C SER A 157 -8.51 -42.76 11.32
#